data_AF-M2TTU7-F1
#
_entry.id   AF-M2TTU7-F1
#
_cell.length_a   1.000
_cell.length_b   1.000
_cell.length_c   1.000
_cell.angle_alpha   90.00
_cell.angle_beta   90.00
_cell.angle_gamma   90.00
#
_symmetry.space_group_name_H-M   'P 1'
#
loop_
_entity.id
_entity.type
_entity.pdbx_description
1 polymer ?
#
loop_
_entity_poly.entity_id
_entity_poly.type
_entity_poly.pdbx_seq_one_letter_code
_entity_poly.pdbx_strand_id
1 'polypeptide(L)'
;MKFAYRAGLACIFVGLYLASLFALDSPPAQTPRMWLNVDSALYYGLFYFLGWLSFGWIKQLDLRLHMNNPIGLLLMGCTGAVVLMTFLKGINYPYTALGWDIANPIRHIFNLPLILALIFFHFFVAYSLAGLRYATALGKETLALCGLETITRTVLISSITTAGLTLAINNAFSAIIFTVATLSFSLYVVIPVKNTIVKHYANEARRREVDEMQPVMEPVLSGLATEEPLAARAPGLPDEQSNALAAR
;
A
#
# COMPACT_ATOMS: atom_id res chain seq x y z
N MET A 1 1.57 -16.93 -27.32
CA MET A 1 0.94 -15.64 -26.96
C MET A 1 1.59 -14.93 -25.76
N LYS A 2 1.86 -15.59 -24.61
CA LYS A 2 2.42 -14.92 -23.41
C LYS A 2 3.81 -14.29 -23.60
N PHE A 3 4.67 -14.87 -24.45
CA PHE A 3 6.03 -14.35 -24.69
C PHE A 3 6.05 -13.06 -25.53
N ALA A 4 5.33 -13.04 -26.65
CA ALA A 4 5.25 -11.86 -27.53
C ALA A 4 4.68 -10.63 -26.81
N TYR A 5 3.68 -10.83 -25.94
CA TYR A 5 3.12 -9.78 -25.10
C TYR A 5 4.16 -9.19 -24.11
N ARG A 6 4.94 -10.06 -23.44
CA ARG A 6 6.01 -9.64 -22.53
C ARG A 6 7.13 -8.90 -23.26
N ALA A 7 7.52 -9.38 -24.44
CA ALA A 7 8.51 -8.72 -25.27
C ALA A 7 8.03 -7.34 -25.75
N GLY A 8 6.77 -7.23 -26.18
CA GLY A 8 6.16 -5.94 -26.56
C GLY A 8 6.16 -4.93 -25.42
N LEU A 9 5.74 -5.34 -24.22
CA LEU A 9 5.81 -4.48 -23.03
C LEU A 9 7.25 -4.10 -22.67
N ALA A 10 8.20 -5.02 -22.79
CA ALA A 10 9.61 -4.73 -22.54
C ALA A 10 10.11 -3.64 -23.49
N CYS A 11 9.81 -3.73 -24.78
CA CYS A 11 10.17 -2.71 -25.76
C CYS A 11 9.56 -1.35 -25.41
N ILE A 12 8.30 -1.31 -24.96
CA ILE A 12 7.63 -0.08 -24.52
C ILE A 12 8.37 0.53 -23.33
N PHE A 13 8.57 -0.23 -22.24
CA PHE A 13 9.21 0.31 -21.03
C PHE A 13 10.69 0.67 -21.22
N VAL A 14 11.42 -0.08 -22.05
CA VAL A 14 12.79 0.29 -22.44
C VAL A 14 12.77 1.56 -23.28
N GLY A 15 11.84 1.69 -24.24
CA GLY A 15 11.67 2.90 -25.03
C GLY A 15 11.37 4.13 -24.17
N LEU A 16 10.44 4.02 -23.21
CA LEU A 16 10.10 5.09 -22.27
C LEU A 16 11.28 5.45 -21.35
N TYR A 17 12.04 4.45 -20.91
CA TYR A 17 13.26 4.67 -20.13
C TYR A 17 14.33 5.42 -20.92
N LEU A 18 14.60 5.01 -22.16
CA LEU A 18 15.57 5.68 -23.03
C LEU A 18 15.09 7.10 -23.38
N ALA A 19 13.81 7.29 -23.67
CA ALA A 19 13.23 8.61 -23.84
C ALA A 19 13.42 9.47 -22.58
N SER A 20 13.24 8.90 -21.39
CA SER A 20 13.47 9.64 -20.13
C SER A 20 14.93 10.05 -19.91
N LEU A 21 15.89 9.32 -20.49
CA LEU A 21 17.32 9.61 -20.39
C LEU A 21 17.80 10.63 -21.43
N PHE A 22 17.26 10.58 -22.66
CA PHE A 22 17.77 11.36 -23.79
C PHE A 22 16.88 12.55 -24.19
N ALA A 23 15.58 12.51 -23.90
CA ALA A 23 14.64 13.56 -24.28
C ALA A 23 14.40 14.61 -23.18
N LEU A 24 14.83 14.34 -21.95
CA LEU A 24 14.72 15.28 -20.83
C LEU A 24 16.07 15.92 -20.52
N ASP A 25 16.07 17.24 -20.32
CA ASP A 25 17.26 18.04 -20.01
C ASP A 25 17.91 17.71 -18.66
N SER A 26 17.24 16.94 -17.81
CA SER A 26 17.72 16.59 -16.48
C SER A 26 17.35 15.14 -16.15
N PRO A 27 18.27 14.34 -15.58
CA PRO A 27 17.95 12.98 -15.18
C PRO A 27 16.84 13.00 -14.13
N PRO A 28 15.72 12.29 -14.35
CA PRO A 28 14.59 12.25 -13.41
C PRO A 28 15.00 11.74 -12.02
N ALA A 29 16.07 10.94 -11.96
CA ALA A 29 16.63 10.41 -10.71
C ALA A 29 17.21 11.49 -9.77
N GLN A 30 17.50 12.70 -10.26
CA GLN A 30 18.09 13.78 -9.45
C GLN A 30 17.10 14.91 -9.20
N THR A 31 16.41 15.37 -10.24
CA THR A 31 15.44 16.45 -10.13
C THR A 31 14.21 16.15 -10.99
N PRO A 32 13.13 15.62 -10.41
CA PRO A 32 11.86 15.57 -11.13
C PRO A 32 11.32 16.99 -11.30
N ARG A 33 10.93 17.35 -12.51
CA ARG A 33 10.48 18.69 -12.91
C ARG A 33 9.11 18.70 -13.57
N MET A 34 8.67 17.56 -14.11
CA MET A 34 7.40 17.51 -14.83
C MET A 34 6.21 17.50 -13.86
N TRP A 35 5.09 18.07 -14.29
CA TRP A 35 3.84 18.03 -13.54
C TRP A 35 3.48 16.58 -13.19
N LEU A 36 3.08 16.33 -11.94
CA LEU A 36 2.79 15.00 -11.40
C LEU A 36 3.97 14.00 -11.43
N ASN A 37 5.21 14.45 -11.59
CA ASN A 37 6.39 13.57 -11.68
C ASN A 37 6.29 12.52 -12.79
N VAL A 38 5.70 12.89 -13.94
CA VAL A 38 5.59 11.99 -15.12
C VAL A 38 6.98 11.51 -15.59
N ASP A 39 8.01 12.34 -15.42
CA ASP A 39 9.40 12.03 -15.71
C ASP A 39 9.91 10.85 -14.88
N SER A 40 9.56 10.83 -13.60
CA SER A 40 9.85 9.74 -12.68
C SER A 40 9.08 8.49 -13.09
N ALA A 41 7.80 8.60 -13.47
CA ALA A 41 7.02 7.45 -13.92
C ALA A 41 7.62 6.79 -15.18
N LEU A 42 8.08 7.60 -16.14
CA LEU A 42 8.76 7.13 -17.35
C LEU A 42 10.08 6.42 -17.03
N TYR A 43 10.89 7.00 -16.14
CA TYR A 43 12.18 6.44 -15.73
C TYR A 43 12.03 5.18 -14.88
N TYR A 44 11.17 5.21 -13.87
CA TYR A 44 11.02 4.09 -12.92
C TYR A 44 10.11 2.97 -13.44
N GLY A 45 9.28 3.22 -14.46
CA GLY A 45 8.39 2.22 -15.05
C GLY A 45 9.11 0.96 -15.51
N LEU A 46 10.33 1.09 -16.02
CA LEU A 46 11.18 -0.06 -16.38
C LEU A 46 11.48 -0.95 -15.17
N PHE A 47 11.78 -0.38 -14.00
CA PHE A 47 12.07 -1.16 -12.80
C PHE A 47 10.82 -1.85 -12.25
N TYR A 48 9.65 -1.23 -12.35
CA TYR A 48 8.37 -1.89 -12.04
C TYR A 48 8.12 -3.08 -12.95
N PHE A 49 8.38 -2.93 -14.25
CA PHE A 49 8.26 -4.01 -15.22
C PHE A 49 9.27 -5.15 -14.95
N LEU A 50 10.53 -4.82 -14.65
CA LEU A 50 11.54 -5.80 -14.25
C LEU A 50 11.15 -6.54 -12.96
N GLY A 51 10.58 -5.82 -11.98
CA GLY A 51 10.01 -6.40 -10.78
C GLY A 51 8.87 -7.39 -11.09
N TRP A 52 7.96 -7.02 -11.98
CA TRP A 52 6.87 -7.91 -12.41
C TRP A 52 7.36 -9.17 -13.14
N LEU A 53 8.35 -9.03 -14.02
CA LEU A 53 8.96 -10.17 -14.70
C LEU A 53 9.66 -11.11 -13.72
N SER A 54 10.45 -10.55 -12.80
CA SER A 54 11.20 -11.30 -11.81
C SER A 54 10.27 -11.94 -10.75
N PHE A 55 9.11 -11.36 -10.47
CA PHE A 55 8.16 -11.87 -9.47
C PHE A 55 7.75 -13.33 -9.72
N GLY A 56 7.56 -13.71 -10.99
CA GLY A 56 7.24 -15.10 -11.34
C GLY A 56 8.36 -16.08 -10.97
N TRP A 57 9.62 -15.67 -11.19
CA TRP A 57 10.80 -16.46 -10.85
C TRP A 57 11.02 -16.48 -9.34
N ILE A 58 10.88 -15.34 -8.68
CA ILE A 58 10.95 -15.20 -7.20
C ILE A 58 9.91 -16.11 -6.54
N LYS A 59 8.68 -16.15 -7.05
CA LYS A 59 7.64 -17.04 -6.53
C LYS A 59 7.97 -18.52 -6.73
N GLN A 60 8.57 -18.87 -7.88
CA GLN A 60 8.97 -20.25 -8.21
C GLN A 60 10.22 -20.72 -7.48
N LEU A 61 11.09 -19.80 -7.08
CA LEU A 61 12.22 -20.04 -6.18
C LEU A 61 11.79 -20.60 -4.83
N ASP A 62 10.47 -20.79 -4.62
CA ASP A 62 9.82 -21.19 -3.39
C ASP A 62 10.57 -20.56 -2.24
N LEU A 63 10.40 -19.24 -2.12
CA LEU A 63 10.83 -18.47 -0.95
C LEU A 63 10.16 -18.97 0.35
N ARG A 64 9.79 -20.26 0.46
CA ARG A 64 10.26 -21.11 1.57
C ARG A 64 11.78 -21.04 1.75
N LEU A 65 12.27 -19.82 1.97
CA LEU A 65 13.22 -19.45 2.99
C LEU A 65 12.73 -19.99 4.32
N HIS A 66 12.76 -21.31 4.50
CA HIS A 66 13.29 -21.73 5.78
C HIS A 66 14.69 -21.14 5.84
N MET A 67 15.04 -20.53 6.97
CA MET A 67 16.45 -20.22 7.28
C MET A 67 17.37 -21.46 7.21
N ASN A 68 16.81 -22.64 6.89
CA ASN A 68 17.47 -23.91 6.68
C ASN A 68 17.90 -24.18 5.23
N ASN A 69 17.49 -23.38 4.21
CA ASN A 69 18.02 -23.56 2.85
C ASN A 69 19.33 -22.75 2.67
N PRO A 70 20.50 -23.41 2.53
CA PRO A 70 21.78 -22.73 2.46
C PRO A 70 21.92 -21.83 1.23
N ILE A 71 21.29 -22.19 0.11
CA ILE A 71 21.36 -21.41 -1.14
C ILE A 71 20.60 -20.09 -0.98
N GLY A 72 19.41 -20.13 -0.36
CA GLY A 72 18.62 -18.92 -0.08
C GLY A 72 19.34 -17.99 0.91
N LEU A 73 19.96 -18.56 1.95
CA LEU A 73 20.74 -17.80 2.92
C LEU A 73 21.98 -17.15 2.28
N LEU A 74 22.68 -17.87 1.40
CA LEU A 74 23.81 -17.35 0.64
C LEU A 74 23.39 -16.20 -0.28
N LEU A 75 22.31 -16.37 -1.05
CA LEU A 75 21.76 -15.32 -1.92
C LEU A 75 21.34 -14.08 -1.13
N MET A 76 20.68 -14.25 0.02
CA MET A 76 20.30 -13.17 0.92
C MET A 76 21.54 -12.47 1.49
N GLY A 77 22.56 -13.23 1.92
CA GLY A 77 23.82 -12.69 2.43
C GLY A 77 24.57 -11.89 1.38
N CYS A 78 24.71 -12.42 0.15
CA CYS A 78 25.37 -11.74 -0.96
C CYS A 78 24.62 -10.47 -1.38
N THR A 79 23.31 -10.55 -1.60
CA THR A 79 22.50 -9.38 -1.98
C THR A 79 22.48 -8.35 -0.86
N GLY A 80 22.32 -8.77 0.40
CA GLY A 80 22.37 -7.90 1.57
C GLY A 80 23.72 -7.21 1.76
N ALA A 81 24.83 -7.91 1.53
CA ALA A 81 26.17 -7.32 1.57
C ALA A 81 26.34 -6.24 0.49
N VAL A 82 25.88 -6.51 -0.75
CA VAL A 82 25.91 -5.51 -1.83
C VAL A 82 25.06 -4.30 -1.46
N VAL A 83 23.82 -4.49 -1.00
CA VAL A 83 22.94 -3.38 -0.58
C VAL A 83 23.59 -2.58 0.55
N LEU A 84 24.10 -3.24 1.59
CA LEU A 84 24.74 -2.58 2.72
C LEU A 84 25.97 -1.77 2.29
N MET A 85 26.81 -2.32 1.42
CA MET A 85 27.98 -1.61 0.89
C MET A 85 27.57 -0.40 0.05
N THR A 86 26.54 -0.53 -0.80
CA THR A 86 26.01 0.61 -1.57
C THR A 86 25.40 1.68 -0.68
N PHE A 87 24.80 1.29 0.45
CA PHE A 87 24.23 2.22 1.42
C PHE A 87 25.31 2.98 2.20
N LEU A 88 26.38 2.30 2.61
CA LEU A 88 27.45 2.89 3.43
C LEU A 88 28.44 3.72 2.60
N LYS A 89 28.78 3.27 1.39
CA LYS A 89 29.85 3.86 0.57
C LYS A 89 29.35 4.48 -0.73
N GLY A 90 28.04 4.44 -0.98
CA GLY A 90 27.40 4.97 -2.17
C GLY A 90 27.29 3.96 -3.31
N ILE A 91 26.39 4.27 -4.26
CA ILE A 91 26.03 3.37 -5.37
C ILE A 91 27.22 3.05 -6.29
N ASN A 92 28.24 3.92 -6.33
CA ASN A 92 29.42 3.74 -7.18
C ASN A 92 30.48 2.80 -6.56
N TYR A 93 30.37 2.50 -5.25
CA TYR A 93 31.39 1.77 -4.52
C TYR A 93 31.73 0.38 -5.11
N PRO A 94 30.75 -0.45 -5.52
CA PRO A 94 31.04 -1.78 -6.07
C PRO A 94 31.95 -1.73 -7.30
N TYR A 95 31.78 -0.70 -8.14
CA TYR A 95 32.59 -0.50 -9.34
C TYR A 95 34.00 -0.01 -9.00
N THR A 96 34.11 0.96 -8.09
CA THR A 96 35.41 1.46 -7.64
C THR A 96 36.23 0.39 -6.91
N ALA A 97 35.57 -0.50 -6.17
CA ALA A 97 36.21 -1.61 -5.47
C ALA A 97 36.75 -2.67 -6.45
N LEU A 98 36.14 -2.81 -7.63
CA LEU A 98 36.60 -3.69 -8.71
C LEU A 98 37.63 -3.03 -9.63
N GLY A 99 37.98 -1.75 -9.39
CA GLY A 99 38.93 -1.01 -10.21
C GLY A 99 38.42 -0.65 -11.61
N TRP A 100 37.10 -0.67 -11.83
CA TRP A 100 36.50 -0.37 -13.13
C TRP A 100 36.19 1.12 -13.26
N ASP A 101 36.90 1.81 -14.13
CA ASP A 101 36.57 3.18 -14.55
C ASP A 101 35.66 3.12 -15.78
N ILE A 102 34.35 3.09 -15.51
CA ILE A 102 33.32 2.91 -16.53
C ILE A 102 32.79 4.28 -16.96
N ALA A 103 32.85 4.57 -18.27
CA ALA A 103 32.28 5.79 -18.85
C ALA A 103 30.79 5.96 -18.49
N ASN A 104 30.38 7.21 -18.23
CA ASN A 104 29.03 7.57 -17.73
C ASN A 104 27.83 6.89 -18.42
N PRO A 105 27.73 6.77 -19.76
CA PRO A 105 26.56 6.14 -20.37
C PRO A 105 26.53 4.61 -20.16
N ILE A 106 27.69 3.97 -20.11
CA ILE A 106 27.82 2.53 -19.88
C ILE A 106 27.49 2.21 -18.41
N ARG A 107 27.83 3.12 -17.48
CA ARG A 107 27.54 2.98 -16.04
C ARG A 107 26.04 2.73 -15.77
N HIS A 108 25.12 3.35 -16.51
CA HIS A 108 23.69 3.14 -16.34
C HIS A 108 23.23 1.70 -16.64
N ILE A 109 23.82 1.07 -17.68
CA ILE A 109 23.53 -0.32 -18.03
C ILE A 109 24.11 -1.26 -16.97
N PHE A 110 25.31 -0.98 -16.48
CA PHE A 110 25.94 -1.78 -15.42
C PHE A 110 25.28 -1.61 -14.04
N ASN A 111 24.46 -0.58 -13.84
CA ASN A 111 23.64 -0.42 -12.64
C ASN A 111 22.40 -1.34 -12.62
N LEU A 112 21.94 -1.85 -13.77
CA LEU A 112 20.80 -2.79 -13.82
C LEU A 112 20.94 -4.02 -12.90
N PRO A 113 22.05 -4.79 -12.91
CA PRO A 113 22.21 -5.92 -12.01
C PRO A 113 22.23 -5.51 -10.54
N LEU A 114 22.78 -4.33 -10.22
CA LEU A 114 22.78 -3.79 -8.87
C LEU A 114 21.37 -3.40 -8.41
N ILE A 115 20.57 -2.80 -9.30
CA ILE A 115 19.17 -2.48 -9.04
C ILE A 115 18.36 -3.77 -8.88
N LEU A 116 18.62 -4.79 -9.70
CA LEU A 116 17.97 -6.08 -9.57
C LEU A 116 18.32 -6.73 -8.23
N ALA A 117 19.59 -6.70 -7.80
CA ALA A 117 20.01 -7.16 -6.48
C ALA A 117 19.30 -6.40 -5.34
N LEU A 118 19.12 -5.08 -5.48
CA LEU A 118 18.32 -4.28 -4.56
C LEU A 118 16.87 -4.76 -4.52
N ILE A 119 16.23 -4.95 -5.68
CA ILE A 119 14.84 -5.41 -5.78
C ILE A 119 14.70 -6.77 -5.09
N PHE A 120 15.58 -7.72 -5.38
CA PHE A 120 15.60 -9.03 -4.73
C PHE A 120 15.74 -8.90 -3.21
N PHE A 121 16.70 -8.11 -2.74
CA PHE A 121 16.90 -7.89 -1.30
C PHE A 121 15.66 -7.30 -0.63
N HIS A 122 15.01 -6.32 -1.24
CA HIS A 122 13.77 -5.74 -0.70
C HIS A 122 12.63 -6.76 -0.64
N PHE A 123 12.51 -7.65 -1.63
CA PHE A 123 11.55 -8.75 -1.58
C PHE A 123 11.85 -9.71 -0.42
N PHE A 124 13.12 -10.08 -0.19
CA PHE A 124 13.50 -10.90 0.97
C PHE A 124 13.09 -10.23 2.28
N VAL A 125 13.45 -8.96 2.46
CA VAL A 125 13.11 -8.19 3.67
C VAL A 125 11.59 -8.10 3.85
N ALA A 126 10.84 -7.76 2.79
CA ALA A 126 9.38 -7.66 2.84
C ALA A 126 8.72 -9.00 3.22
N TYR A 127 9.22 -10.11 2.67
CA TYR A 127 8.73 -11.45 3.01
C TYR A 127 9.05 -11.82 4.46
N SER A 128 10.27 -11.57 4.95
CA SER A 128 10.64 -11.80 6.35
C SER A 128 9.81 -10.94 7.31
N LEU A 129 9.49 -9.71 6.93
CA LEU A 129 8.64 -8.80 7.72
C LEU A 129 7.15 -9.20 7.68
N ALA A 130 6.68 -9.91 6.66
CA ALA A 130 5.27 -10.28 6.53
C ALA A 130 4.77 -11.14 7.70
N GLY A 131 5.65 -11.88 8.37
CA GLY A 131 5.32 -12.64 9.60
C GLY A 131 5.03 -11.75 10.81
N LEU A 132 5.47 -10.49 10.82
CA LEU A 132 5.27 -9.57 11.93
C LEU A 132 3.91 -8.87 11.81
N ARG A 133 3.09 -8.98 12.86
CA ARG A 133 1.77 -8.31 12.94
C ARG A 133 1.88 -6.81 12.72
N TYR A 134 2.92 -6.19 13.27
CA TYR A 134 3.20 -4.76 13.12
C TYR A 134 3.43 -4.37 11.64
N ALA A 135 4.36 -5.05 10.95
CA ALA A 135 4.66 -4.74 9.55
C ALA A 135 3.46 -5.01 8.63
N THR A 136 2.69 -6.06 8.90
CA THR A 136 1.45 -6.35 8.15
C THR A 136 0.38 -5.28 8.38
N ALA A 137 0.21 -4.78 9.60
CA ALA A 137 -0.71 -3.67 9.88
C ALA A 137 -0.27 -2.39 9.15
N LEU A 138 1.02 -2.10 9.18
CA LEU A 138 1.61 -0.95 8.50
C LEU A 138 1.44 -1.05 6.98
N GLY A 139 1.64 -2.24 6.41
CA GLY A 139 1.44 -2.56 5.00
C GLY A 139 0.01 -2.33 4.52
N LYS A 140 -1.00 -2.76 5.30
CA LYS A 140 -2.42 -2.59 4.97
C LYS A 140 -2.86 -1.13 4.92
N GLU A 141 -2.24 -0.29 5.74
CA GLU A 141 -2.59 1.12 5.85
C GLU A 141 -1.69 2.03 4.99
N THR A 142 -0.79 1.45 4.16
CA THR A 142 0.16 2.21 3.33
C THR A 142 -0.52 3.27 2.46
N LEU A 143 -1.67 2.95 1.83
CA LEU A 143 -2.39 3.92 1.00
C LEU A 143 -2.90 5.12 1.82
N ALA A 144 -3.41 4.85 3.03
CA ALA A 144 -3.82 5.90 3.95
C ALA A 144 -2.61 6.71 4.44
N LEU A 145 -1.48 6.04 4.69
CA LEU A 145 -0.23 6.68 5.10
C LEU A 145 0.32 7.62 4.02
N CYS A 146 0.35 7.21 2.75
CA CYS A 146 0.84 8.06 1.66
C CYS A 146 -0.01 9.32 1.50
N GLY A 147 -1.34 9.21 1.64
CA GLY A 147 -2.24 10.37 1.61
C GLY A 147 -2.10 11.30 2.82
N LEU A 148 -1.65 10.76 3.96
CA LEU A 148 -1.48 11.48 5.22
C LEU A 148 -0.02 11.87 5.50
N GLU A 149 0.92 11.54 4.60
CA GLU A 149 2.35 11.70 4.83
C GLU A 149 2.70 13.16 5.12
N THR A 150 2.23 14.09 4.31
CA THR A 150 2.47 15.53 4.48
C THR A 150 1.95 16.05 5.82
N ILE A 151 0.74 15.63 6.22
CA ILE A 151 0.12 16.05 7.48
C ILE A 151 0.91 15.49 8.65
N THR A 152 1.18 14.18 8.62
CA THR A 152 1.93 13.48 9.68
C THR A 152 3.32 14.07 9.85
N ARG A 153 4.03 14.31 8.75
CA ARG A 153 5.38 14.92 8.77
C ARG A 153 5.35 16.31 9.37
N THR A 154 4.36 17.13 9.00
CA THR A 154 4.22 18.50 9.52
C THR A 154 3.93 18.48 11.02
N VAL A 155 2.99 17.64 11.48
CA VAL A 155 2.65 17.49 12.90
C VAL A 155 3.85 16.99 13.70
N LEU A 156 4.57 15.98 13.18
CA LEU A 156 5.73 15.42 13.85
C LEU A 156 6.87 16.44 13.99
N ILE A 157 7.22 17.13 12.90
CA ILE A 157 8.27 18.18 12.93
C ILE A 157 7.86 19.32 13.88
N SER A 158 6.59 19.75 13.84
CA SER A 158 6.07 20.81 14.73
C SER A 158 6.12 20.38 16.21
N SER A 159 5.83 19.12 16.50
CA SER A 159 5.89 18.58 17.86
C SER A 159 7.34 18.52 18.38
N ILE A 160 8.27 18.08 17.54
CA ILE A 160 9.70 17.99 17.88
C ILE A 160 10.31 19.38 18.09
N THR A 161 9.98 20.34 17.22
CA THR A 161 10.45 21.73 17.34
C THR A 161 9.88 22.44 18.57
N THR A 162 8.62 22.19 18.92
CA THR A 162 8.01 22.71 20.17
C THR A 162 8.69 22.15 21.42
N ALA A 163 9.19 20.92 21.36
CA ALA A 163 10.01 20.33 22.43
C ALA A 163 11.45 20.88 22.48
N GLY A 164 11.81 21.84 21.62
CA GLY A 164 13.13 22.46 21.56
C GLY A 164 14.21 21.60 20.87
N LEU A 165 13.82 20.49 20.23
CA LEU A 165 14.75 19.66 19.47
C LEU A 165 14.79 20.07 17.99
N THR A 166 15.98 20.14 17.43
CA THR A 166 16.19 20.34 15.99
C THR A 166 16.56 19.02 15.33
N LEU A 167 15.73 18.54 14.42
CA LEU A 167 15.98 17.28 13.71
C LEU A 167 16.74 17.53 12.40
N ALA A 168 18.05 17.27 12.40
CA ALA A 168 18.87 17.34 11.19
C ALA A 168 19.04 15.93 10.59
N ILE A 169 18.45 15.69 9.42
CA ILE A 169 18.59 14.43 8.68
C ILE A 169 19.81 14.54 7.78
N ASN A 170 20.98 14.22 8.32
CA ASN A 170 22.25 14.38 7.60
C ASN A 170 22.69 13.12 6.87
N ASN A 171 22.22 11.94 7.32
CA ASN A 171 22.66 10.64 6.82
C ASN A 171 21.48 9.75 6.45
N ALA A 172 21.69 8.82 5.52
CA ALA A 172 20.67 7.86 5.11
C ALA A 172 20.13 7.02 6.28
N PHE A 173 20.98 6.70 7.27
CA PHE A 173 20.56 6.00 8.49
C PHE A 173 19.59 6.83 9.35
N SER A 174 19.87 8.14 9.51
CA SER A 174 18.95 9.04 10.21
C SER A 174 17.61 9.19 9.48
N ALA A 175 17.62 9.11 8.13
CA ALA A 175 16.41 9.11 7.33
C ALA A 175 15.58 7.84 7.59
N ILE A 176 16.20 6.66 7.66
CA ILE A 176 15.50 5.40 7.97
C ILE A 176 14.83 5.48 9.35
N ILE A 177 15.58 5.91 10.39
CA ILE A 177 15.03 6.04 11.74
C ILE A 177 13.84 7.01 11.75
N PHE A 178 14.01 8.17 11.10
CA PHE A 178 12.95 9.17 11.01
C PHE A 178 11.70 8.62 10.29
N THR A 179 11.89 7.89 9.20
CA THR A 179 10.78 7.23 8.47
C THR A 179 10.09 6.21 9.36
N VAL A 180 10.81 5.33 10.05
CA VAL A 180 10.21 4.34 10.97
C VAL A 180 9.43 5.03 12.09
N ALA A 181 9.97 6.10 12.67
CA ALA A 181 9.28 6.88 13.70
C ALA A 181 7.99 7.52 13.15
N THR A 182 8.06 8.11 11.95
CA THR A 182 6.92 8.73 11.27
C THR A 182 5.84 7.69 10.96
N LEU A 183 6.21 6.55 10.38
CA LEU A 183 5.29 5.44 10.08
C LEU A 183 4.64 4.89 11.35
N SER A 184 5.40 4.75 12.44
CA SER A 184 4.88 4.33 13.75
C SER A 184 3.87 5.33 14.30
N PHE A 185 4.20 6.62 14.29
CA PHE A 185 3.31 7.68 14.73
C PHE A 185 2.02 7.70 13.93
N SER A 186 2.09 7.54 12.61
CA SER A 186 0.91 7.41 11.75
C SER A 186 0.01 6.25 12.18
N LEU A 187 0.59 5.08 12.40
CA LEU A 187 -0.15 3.86 12.72
C LEU A 187 -0.84 3.96 14.09
N TYR A 188 -0.15 4.50 15.10
CA TYR A 188 -0.64 4.54 16.48
C TYR A 188 -1.43 5.79 16.85
N VAL A 189 -1.26 6.91 16.14
CA VAL A 189 -1.92 8.18 16.48
C VAL A 189 -2.85 8.63 15.37
N VAL A 190 -2.34 8.77 14.14
CA VAL A 190 -3.10 9.41 13.05
C VAL A 190 -4.27 8.52 12.59
N ILE A 191 -4.03 7.23 12.37
CA ILE A 191 -5.08 6.29 11.92
C ILE A 191 -6.22 6.14 12.95
N PRO A 192 -5.98 5.89 14.25
CA PRO A 192 -7.08 5.79 15.20
C PRO A 192 -7.85 7.10 15.31
N VAL A 193 -7.17 8.25 15.29
CA VAL A 193 -7.84 9.56 15.29
C VAL A 193 -8.72 9.74 14.06
N LYS A 194 -8.20 9.45 12.86
CA LYS A 194 -8.98 9.47 11.61
C LYS A 194 -10.23 8.60 11.74
N ASN A 195 -10.07 7.36 12.21
CA ASN A 195 -11.18 6.42 12.33
C ASN A 195 -12.23 6.89 13.35
N THR A 196 -11.82 7.56 14.44
CA THR A 196 -12.74 8.16 15.41
C THR A 196 -13.51 9.34 14.81
N ILE A 197 -12.83 10.23 14.08
CA ILE A 197 -13.45 11.39 13.43
C ILE A 197 -14.46 10.94 12.37
N VAL A 198 -14.08 10.00 11.50
CA VAL A 198 -14.97 9.48 10.45
C VAL A 198 -16.20 8.82 11.07
N LYS A 199 -16.05 8.06 12.15
CA LYS A 199 -17.18 7.47 12.88
C LYS A 199 -18.09 8.54 13.49
N HIS A 200 -17.52 9.61 14.03
CA HIS A 200 -18.30 10.70 14.62
C HIS A 200 -19.19 11.36 13.56
N TYR A 201 -18.62 11.75 12.41
CA TYR A 201 -19.39 12.33 11.32
C TYR A 201 -20.40 11.37 10.69
N ALA A 202 -20.05 10.08 10.56
CA ALA A 202 -21.00 9.08 10.07
C ALA A 202 -22.20 8.89 11.02
N ASN A 203 -21.96 8.98 12.34
CA ASN A 203 -23.01 8.91 13.33
C ASN A 203 -23.89 10.17 13.34
N GLU A 204 -23.29 11.36 13.14
CA GLU A 204 -24.05 12.60 13.00
C GLU A 204 -24.92 12.61 11.73
N ALA A 205 -24.39 12.16 10.59
CA ALA A 205 -25.15 12.04 9.36
C ALA A 205 -26.35 11.10 9.53
N ARG A 206 -26.14 9.94 10.15
CA ARG A 206 -27.23 8.99 10.45
C ARG A 206 -28.28 9.58 11.40
N ARG A 207 -27.87 10.37 12.40
CA ARG A 207 -28.83 11.04 13.30
C ARG A 207 -29.71 12.03 12.54
N ARG A 208 -29.15 12.81 11.62
CA ARG A 208 -29.92 13.73 10.77
C ARG A 208 -30.94 13.00 9.90
N GLU A 209 -30.58 11.86 9.32
CA GLU A 209 -31.54 11.03 8.56
C GLU A 209 -32.68 10.49 9.42
N VAL A 210 -32.39 10.07 10.66
CA VAL A 210 -33.42 9.59 11.60
C VAL A 210 -34.33 10.73 12.05
N ASP A 211 -33.77 11.90 12.36
CA ASP A 211 -34.53 13.10 12.75
C ASP A 211 -35.41 13.61 11.58
N GLU A 212 -34.96 13.50 10.32
CA GLU A 212 -35.76 13.82 9.13
C GLU A 212 -36.87 12.79 8.85
N MET A 213 -36.68 11.52 9.20
CA MET A 213 -37.71 10.46 9.04
C MET A 213 -38.77 10.44 10.16
N GLN A 214 -38.44 10.96 11.35
CA GLN A 214 -39.32 10.99 12.51
C GLN A 214 -40.68 11.68 12.29
N PRO A 215 -40.78 12.86 11.63
CA PRO A 215 -42.08 13.50 11.36
C PRO A 215 -42.92 12.78 10.30
N VAL A 216 -42.34 11.85 9.52
CA VAL A 216 -43.06 11.03 8.53
C VAL A 216 -43.61 9.74 9.17
N MET A 217 -42.91 9.18 10.16
CA MET A 217 -43.28 7.94 10.83
C MET A 217 -44.37 8.13 11.90
N GLU A 218 -44.41 9.30 12.56
CA GLU A 218 -45.41 9.63 13.58
C GLU A 218 -46.87 9.48 13.11
N PRO A 219 -47.30 10.07 11.98
CA PRO A 219 -48.68 9.93 11.50
C PRO A 219 -49.03 8.50 11.04
N VAL A 220 -48.04 7.72 10.59
CA VAL A 220 -48.24 6.33 10.14
C VAL A 220 -48.45 5.40 11.35
N LEU A 221 -47.66 5.56 12.42
CA LEU A 221 -47.81 4.80 13.65
C LEU A 221 -49.07 5.21 14.43
N SER A 222 -49.45 6.49 14.42
CA SER A 222 -50.71 6.93 15.02
C SER A 222 -51.93 6.42 14.24
N GLY A 223 -51.83 6.25 12.91
CA GLY A 223 -52.89 5.67 12.09
C GLY A 223 -53.06 4.16 12.28
N LEU A 224 -51.96 3.42 12.56
CA LEU A 224 -51.99 1.99 12.87
C LEU A 224 -52.47 1.69 14.30
N ALA A 225 -52.33 2.62 15.24
CA ALA A 225 -52.81 2.46 16.62
C ALA A 225 -54.33 2.65 16.77
N THR A 226 -55.00 3.24 15.77
CA THR A 226 -56.46 3.45 15.74
C THR A 226 -57.23 2.30 15.09
N GLU A 227 -56.57 1.30 14.51
CA GLU A 227 -57.25 0.09 14.06
C GLU A 227 -57.46 -0.86 15.25
N GLU A 228 -58.62 -0.70 15.89
CA GLU A 228 -59.21 -1.66 16.83
C GLU A 228 -59.12 -3.09 16.27
N PRO A 229 -58.77 -4.12 17.07
CA PRO A 229 -58.75 -5.50 16.58
C PRO A 229 -60.18 -5.93 16.25
N LEU A 230 -60.50 -5.93 14.96
CA LEU A 230 -61.74 -6.43 14.37
C LEU A 230 -61.78 -7.99 14.40
N ALA A 231 -61.46 -8.58 15.55
CA ALA A 231 -61.38 -10.02 15.80
C ALA A 231 -62.38 -10.50 16.86
N ALA A 232 -63.50 -9.79 17.04
CA ALA A 232 -64.58 -10.19 17.95
C ALA A 232 -65.97 -10.16 17.29
N ARG A 233 -66.05 -10.35 15.96
CA ARG A 233 -67.34 -10.54 15.28
C ARG A 233 -67.30 -11.78 14.42
N ALA A 234 -67.47 -12.93 15.07
CA ALA A 234 -67.81 -14.17 14.39
C ALA A 234 -69.18 -14.02 13.71
N PRO A 235 -69.31 -14.17 12.38
CA PRO A 235 -70.57 -14.52 11.75
C PRO A 235 -70.73 -16.04 11.87
N GLY A 236 -71.92 -16.48 12.29
CA GLY A 236 -72.26 -17.89 12.49
C GLY A 236 -71.90 -18.77 11.29
N LEU A 237 -71.26 -19.90 11.60
CA LEU A 237 -71.15 -21.05 10.69
C LEU A 237 -72.54 -21.64 10.46
N PRO A 238 -72.96 -21.85 9.20
CA PRO A 238 -74.06 -22.75 8.90
C PRO A 238 -73.63 -24.20 9.08
N ASP A 239 -74.46 -24.97 9.78
CA ASP A 239 -74.38 -26.41 9.94
C ASP A 239 -74.52 -27.14 8.58
N GLU A 240 -73.44 -27.35 7.85
CA GLU A 240 -73.36 -28.41 6.83
C GLU A 240 -71.92 -28.53 6.29
N GLN A 241 -71.11 -29.41 6.88
CA GLN A 241 -70.04 -30.20 6.22
C GLN A 241 -69.20 -31.02 7.23
N SER A 242 -69.84 -31.56 8.26
CA SER A 242 -69.22 -32.49 9.24
C SER A 242 -69.08 -33.94 8.72
N ASN A 243 -69.17 -34.20 7.42
CA ASN A 243 -69.09 -35.56 6.87
C ASN A 243 -68.33 -35.60 5.54
N ALA A 244 -67.00 -35.40 5.55
CA ALA A 244 -66.18 -35.74 4.38
C ALA A 244 -64.68 -35.98 4.62
N LEU A 245 -64.16 -35.96 5.85
CA LEU A 245 -62.71 -36.14 6.08
C LEU A 245 -62.37 -37.03 7.30
N ALA A 246 -63.30 -37.89 7.70
CA ALA A 246 -63.02 -39.07 8.55
C ALA A 246 -62.74 -40.33 7.70
N ALA A 247 -62.34 -40.16 6.44
CA ALA A 247 -61.96 -41.25 5.55
C ALA A 247 -60.92 -40.78 4.53
N ARG A 248 -59.71 -40.49 5.00
CA ARG A 248 -58.44 -40.69 4.28
C ARG A 248 -57.24 -40.51 5.20
#